data_AF-A0A6B3FDA0-F1
#
_entry.id   AF-A0A6B3FDA0-F1
#
_cell.length_a   1.000
_cell.length_b   1.000
_cell.length_c   1.000
_cell.angle_alpha   90.00
_cell.angle_beta   90.00
_cell.angle_gamma   90.00
#
_symmetry.space_group_name_H-M   'P 1'
#
loop_
_entity.id
_entity.type
_entity.pdbx_description
1 polymer ?
#
loop_
_entity_poly.entity_id
_entity_poly.type
_entity_poly.pdbx_seq_one_letter_code
_entity_poly.pdbx_strand_id
1 'polypeptide(L)'
;MEPTPEQSPHHAYPDHWEADVVLRDGGTARIRPITTDDAERLVSFYEQVSDESKYYRFFAPYPRLSDRDVHRFTHHDYVDRVGLAVTIGGEFIGTVR
;
A
#
# COMPACT_ATOMS: atom_id res chain seq x y z
N MET A 1 38.27 -4.34 4.10
CA MET A 1 36.91 -4.76 4.52
C MET A 1 36.15 -3.48 4.74
N GLU A 2 35.34 -3.11 3.76
CA GLU A 2 34.41 -1.98 3.89
C GLU A 2 33.37 -2.36 4.95
N PRO A 3 33.03 -1.47 5.89
CA PRO A 3 32.03 -1.79 6.90
C PRO A 3 30.67 -1.95 6.21
N THR A 4 30.04 -3.11 6.41
CA THR A 4 28.64 -3.36 6.04
C THR A 4 27.76 -2.28 6.68
N PRO A 5 26.83 -1.65 5.95
CA PRO A 5 25.95 -0.65 6.54
C PRO A 5 25.13 -1.33 7.64
N GLU A 6 25.26 -0.82 8.86
CA GLU A 6 24.44 -1.20 10.00
C GLU A 6 22.96 -1.02 9.62
N GLN A 7 22.19 -2.10 9.80
CA GLN A 7 20.76 -2.12 9.55
C GLN A 7 20.10 -1.00 10.37
N SER A 8 19.59 0.00 9.65
CA SER A 8 18.75 1.08 10.18
C SER A 8 17.50 0.49 10.86
N PRO A 9 16.89 1.17 11.86
CA PRO A 9 15.93 0.57 12.78
C PRO A 9 14.87 -0.23 12.02
N HIS A 10 14.85 -1.53 12.28
CA HIS A 10 14.24 -2.55 11.44
C HIS A 10 12.81 -2.19 11.00
N HIS A 11 12.64 -1.78 9.75
CA HIS A 11 11.36 -1.97 9.08
C HIS A 11 11.00 -3.45 9.18
N ALA A 12 9.73 -3.76 9.45
CA ALA A 12 9.25 -5.15 9.52
C ALA A 12 9.32 -5.89 8.17
N TYR A 13 9.77 -5.22 7.10
CA TYR A 13 9.97 -5.72 5.76
C TYR A 13 11.33 -5.26 5.19
N PRO A 14 11.89 -5.92 4.16
CA PRO A 14 13.15 -5.52 3.55
C PRO A 14 13.05 -4.20 2.76
N ASP A 15 14.02 -3.29 2.92
CA ASP A 15 14.02 -1.97 2.25
C ASP A 15 13.93 -2.05 0.72
N HIS A 16 14.48 -3.10 0.11
CA HIS A 16 14.47 -3.29 -1.35
C HIS A 16 13.10 -3.66 -1.93
N TRP A 17 12.05 -3.78 -1.10
CA TRP A 17 10.67 -3.88 -1.58
C TRP A 17 10.09 -2.52 -1.99
N GLU A 18 10.74 -1.43 -1.60
CA GLU A 18 10.41 -0.11 -2.11
C GLU A 18 11.06 0.13 -3.47
N ALA A 19 10.27 0.65 -4.42
CA ALA A 19 10.76 0.94 -5.76
C ALA A 19 10.04 2.15 -6.38
N ASP A 20 10.80 3.06 -6.97
CA ASP A 20 10.25 4.04 -7.90
C ASP A 20 10.05 3.38 -9.27
N VAL A 21 8.84 3.53 -9.82
CA VAL A 21 8.45 2.98 -11.12
C VAL A 21 8.06 4.08 -12.09
N VAL A 22 8.38 3.87 -13.36
CA VAL A 22 7.92 4.73 -14.45
C VAL A 22 6.62 4.16 -15.01
N LEU A 23 5.57 4.97 -14.99
CA LEU A 23 4.26 4.65 -15.54
C LEU A 23 4.27 4.79 -17.07
N ARG A 24 3.22 4.27 -17.72
CA ARG A 24 3.13 4.27 -19.19
C ARG A 24 3.12 5.66 -19.82
N ASP A 25 2.67 6.67 -19.08
CA ASP A 25 2.65 8.07 -19.49
C ASP A 25 3.97 8.80 -19.21
N GLY A 26 4.98 8.11 -18.66
CA GLY A 26 6.27 8.68 -18.27
C GLY A 26 6.29 9.30 -16.87
N GLY A 27 5.16 9.33 -16.16
CA GLY A 27 5.11 9.76 -14.76
C GLY A 27 5.82 8.78 -13.83
N THR A 28 6.21 9.24 -12.65
CA THR A 28 6.84 8.40 -11.61
C THR A 28 5.88 8.13 -10.46
N ALA A 29 5.90 6.90 -9.94
CA ALA A 29 5.19 6.53 -8.74
C ALA A 29 6.09 5.68 -7.82
N ARG A 30 5.83 5.70 -6.51
CA ARG A 30 6.53 4.87 -5.53
C ARG A 30 5.68 3.67 -5.15
N ILE A 31 6.19 2.47 -5.36
CA ILE A 31 5.67 1.24 -4.77
C ILE A 31 6.36 1.01 -3.43
N ARG A 32 5.58 0.70 -2.40
CA ARG A 32 6.10 0.30 -1.07
C ARG A 32 5.08 -0.56 -0.32
N PRO A 33 5.51 -1.31 0.71
CA PRO A 33 4.58 -1.96 1.62
C PRO A 33 3.64 -0.96 2.32
N ILE A 34 2.39 -1.39 2.54
CA ILE A 34 1.40 -0.66 3.34
C ILE A 34 1.77 -0.85 4.80
N THR A 35 1.81 0.25 5.55
CA THR A 35 2.12 0.28 6.98
C THR A 35 0.87 0.60 7.80
N THR A 36 0.97 0.47 9.13
CA THR A 36 -0.11 0.84 10.06
C THR A 36 -0.47 2.33 9.98
N ASP A 37 0.49 3.17 9.60
CA ASP A 37 0.32 4.63 9.49
C ASP A 37 -0.42 5.05 8.20
N ASP A 38 -0.76 4.10 7.33
CA ASP A 38 -1.47 4.36 6.08
C ASP A 38 -2.99 4.23 6.19
N ALA A 39 -3.54 4.06 7.40
CA ALA A 39 -4.98 3.89 7.61
C ALA A 39 -5.80 5.03 6.97
N GLU A 40 -5.40 6.29 7.21
CA GLU A 40 -6.08 7.45 6.65
C GLU A 40 -5.90 7.52 5.12
N ARG A 41 -4.68 7.31 4.62
CA ARG A 41 -4.39 7.29 3.17
C ARG A 41 -5.20 6.20 2.43
N LEU A 42 -5.37 5.03 3.03
CA LEU A 42 -6.17 3.95 2.48
C LEU A 42 -7.65 4.34 2.38
N VAL A 43 -8.21 4.98 3.42
CA VAL A 43 -9.59 5.46 3.41
C VAL A 43 -9.78 6.54 2.35
N SER A 44 -8.90 7.55 2.30
CA SER A 44 -8.95 8.62 1.30
C SER A 44 -8.86 8.10 -0.14
N PHE A 45 -7.96 7.16 -0.41
CA PHE A 45 -7.92 6.48 -1.71
C PHE A 45 -9.22 5.73 -2.00
N TYR A 46 -9.74 4.97 -1.04
CA TYR A 46 -10.96 4.18 -1.22
C TYR A 46 -12.19 5.04 -1.53
N GLU A 47 -12.25 6.26 -1.01
CA GLU A 47 -13.31 7.23 -1.33
C GLU A 47 -13.30 7.67 -2.80
N GLN A 48 -12.13 7.68 -3.45
CA GLN A 48 -11.97 8.03 -4.86
C GLN A 48 -12.20 6.86 -5.83
N VAL A 49 -12.22 5.62 -5.32
CA VAL A 49 -12.49 4.42 -6.12
C VAL A 49 -13.98 4.32 -6.45
N SER A 50 -14.31 4.05 -7.72
CA SER A 50 -15.69 3.91 -8.18
C SER A 50 -16.41 2.72 -7.52
N ASP A 51 -17.72 2.83 -7.33
CA ASP A 51 -18.55 1.74 -6.78
C ASP A 51 -18.47 0.46 -7.62
N GLU A 52 -18.33 0.60 -8.95
CA GLU A 52 -18.10 -0.53 -9.86
C GLU A 52 -16.78 -1.25 -9.57
N SER A 53 -15.69 -0.51 -9.40
CA SER A 53 -14.39 -1.09 -9.04
C SER A 53 -14.43 -1.75 -7.66
N LYS A 54 -15.14 -1.15 -6.69
CA LYS A 54 -15.37 -1.73 -5.36
C LYS A 54 -16.16 -3.03 -5.47
N TYR A 55 -17.22 -3.05 -6.28
CA TYR A 55 -18.00 -4.25 -6.53
C TYR A 55 -17.17 -5.36 -7.15
N TYR A 56 -16.35 -5.06 -8.17
CA TYR A 56 -15.46 -6.05 -8.76
C TYR A 56 -14.42 -6.58 -7.77
N ARG A 57 -13.93 -5.73 -6.85
CA ARG A 57 -12.95 -6.13 -5.85
C ARG A 57 -13.53 -7.01 -4.74
N PHE A 58 -14.77 -6.78 -4.33
CA PHE A 58 -15.37 -7.42 -3.15
C PHE A 58 -16.55 -8.34 -3.46
N PHE A 59 -16.95 -8.45 -4.72
CA PHE A 59 -18.08 -9.24 -5.20
C PHE A 59 -19.41 -8.87 -4.52
N ALA A 60 -19.52 -7.66 -3.99
CA ALA A 60 -20.70 -7.10 -3.34
C ALA A 60 -20.61 -5.56 -3.25
N PRO A 61 -21.74 -4.84 -3.11
CA PRO A 61 -21.72 -3.42 -2.79
C PRO A 61 -20.94 -3.17 -1.49
N TYR A 62 -19.90 -2.34 -1.57
CA TYR A 62 -19.00 -2.13 -0.44
C TYR A 62 -18.51 -0.68 -0.39
N PRO A 63 -19.42 0.28 -0.09
CA PRO A 63 -19.19 1.71 -0.34
C PRO A 63 -18.10 2.32 0.56
N ARG A 64 -17.93 1.80 1.78
CA ARG A 64 -16.93 2.22 2.76
C ARG A 64 -16.27 1.02 3.41
N LEU A 65 -15.01 1.17 3.79
CA LEU A 65 -14.31 0.20 4.62
C LEU A 65 -14.79 0.32 6.06
N SER A 66 -14.99 -0.81 6.74
CA SER A 66 -15.16 -0.80 8.20
C SER A 66 -13.81 -0.64 8.89
N ASP A 67 -13.79 -0.21 10.15
CA ASP A 67 -12.55 -0.12 10.95
C ASP A 67 -11.79 -1.45 10.98
N ARG A 68 -12.52 -2.58 11.01
CA ARG A 68 -11.93 -3.92 10.95
C ARG A 68 -11.20 -4.16 9.63
N ASP A 69 -11.76 -3.69 8.53
CA ASP A 69 -11.17 -3.87 7.21
C ASP A 69 -9.99 -2.93 7.01
N VAL A 70 -10.08 -1.67 7.45
CA VAL A 70 -8.94 -0.73 7.48
C VAL A 70 -7.78 -1.34 8.27
N HIS A 71 -8.04 -1.87 9.47
CA HIS A 71 -7.03 -2.54 10.28
C HIS A 71 -6.42 -3.74 9.53
N ARG A 72 -7.26 -4.67 9.05
CA ARG A 72 -6.81 -5.85 8.30
C ARG A 72 -5.99 -5.47 7.05
N PHE A 73 -6.29 -4.33 6.45
CA PHE A 73 -5.69 -3.89 5.19
C PHE A 73 -4.40 -3.09 5.37
N THR A 74 -4.06 -2.71 6.60
CA THR A 74 -2.85 -1.96 6.97
C THR A 74 -1.91 -2.72 7.91
N HIS A 75 -2.37 -3.84 8.48
CA HIS A 75 -1.59 -4.67 9.39
C HIS A 75 -1.25 -6.00 8.71
N HIS A 76 0.01 -6.15 8.33
CA HIS A 76 0.57 -7.31 7.63
C HIS A 76 1.76 -7.87 8.40
N ASP A 77 1.98 -9.18 8.30
CA ASP A 77 3.17 -9.84 8.86
C ASP A 77 4.38 -9.78 7.91
N TYR A 78 4.16 -9.35 6.67
CA TYR A 78 5.13 -9.30 5.59
C TYR A 78 5.74 -10.65 5.22
N VAL A 79 5.05 -11.75 5.56
CA VAL A 79 5.43 -13.13 5.25
C VAL A 79 4.28 -13.83 4.53
N ASP A 80 3.21 -14.14 5.25
CA ASP A 80 2.03 -14.82 4.70
C ASP A 80 1.05 -13.82 4.08
N ARG A 81 1.12 -12.56 4.51
CA ARG A 81 0.31 -11.47 3.99
C ARG A 81 1.17 -10.24 3.73
N VAL A 82 1.08 -9.74 2.52
CA VAL A 82 1.73 -8.48 2.11
C VAL A 82 0.69 -7.63 1.41
N GLY A 83 0.53 -6.38 1.85
CA GLY A 83 -0.13 -5.34 1.06
C GLY A 83 0.92 -4.37 0.53
N LEU A 84 0.87 -4.07 -0.76
CA LEU A 84 1.66 -2.99 -1.36
C LEU A 84 0.73 -1.87 -1.81
N ALA A 85 1.20 -0.63 -1.69
CA ALA A 85 0.58 0.53 -2.30
C ALA A 85 1.51 1.12 -3.35
N VAL A 86 0.91 1.66 -4.40
CA VAL A 86 1.57 2.58 -5.31
C VAL A 86 1.10 3.99 -5.00
N THR A 87 2.04 4.93 -4.93
CA THR A 87 1.79 6.30 -4.48
C THR A 87 2.34 7.35 -5.43
N ILE A 88 1.65 8.48 -5.54
CA ILE A 88 2.13 9.70 -6.21
C ILE A 88 1.95 10.85 -5.22
N GLY A 89 3.02 11.60 -4.94
CA GLY A 89 2.99 12.69 -3.96
C GLY A 89 2.65 12.24 -2.53
N GLY A 90 2.88 10.96 -2.20
CA GLY A 90 2.53 10.36 -0.91
C GLY A 90 1.11 9.80 -0.82
N GLU A 91 0.25 10.10 -1.79
CA GLU A 91 -1.13 9.62 -1.84
C GLU A 91 -1.26 8.30 -2.58
N PHE A 92 -2.13 7.42 -2.10
CA PHE A 92 -2.38 6.11 -2.72
C PHE A 92 -3.11 6.28 -4.04
N ILE A 93 -2.62 5.62 -5.09
CA ILE A 93 -3.32 5.52 -6.39
C ILE A 93 -3.70 4.09 -6.74
N GLY A 94 -3.26 3.11 -5.94
CA GLY A 94 -3.55 1.70 -6.15
C GLY A 94 -2.97 0.84 -5.04
N THR A 95 -3.55 -0.34 -4.84
CA THR A 95 -3.07 -1.35 -3.88
C THR A 95 -3.11 -2.74 -4.48
N VAL A 96 -2.26 -3.63 -3.98
CA VAL A 96 -2.27 -5.07 -4.30
C VAL A 96 -2.05 -5.87 -3.02
N ARG A 97 -2.77 -6.99 -2.89
CA ARG A 97 -2.72 -7.93 -1.76
C ARG A 97 -3.23 -9.30 -2.19
#